data_AF-F7NGA9-F1
#
_entry.id   AF-F7NGA9-F1
#
_cell.length_a   1.000
_cell.length_b   1.000
_cell.length_c   1.000
_cell.angle_alpha   90.00
_cell.angle_beta   90.00
_cell.angle_gamma   90.00
#
_symmetry.space_group_name_H-M   'P 1'
#
loop_
_entity.id
_entity.type
_entity.pdbx_description
1 polymer ?
#
loop_
_entity_poly.entity_id
_entity_poly.type
_entity_poly.pdbx_seq_one_letter_code
_entity_poly.pdbx_strand_id
1 'polypeptide(L)'
;MTIEESLLYNIPELLNFSAAYFTLKAGRCTLLSVFLLLVIMTLRITAFRGKTFLRGALWSLMPLTLFGGTLKVFDEDSFALQWFGWWKAVCASFSPVNYVYIIGVVIAAVLIVKQRDEFGKAIQCMKQRRIMGKRLYVCESSVTPFSAGLLKPKIVIPDIICKTYSRQELAIILKHEEIHIRLGHLWFYGFWDLLKIVFWFNPLIYVCLPYFQQDMEDICDTVSIQHSGCAPYDYGKLLFKSMQVLTEKNMNGLPALLGKSDYDFFKERMLKITRYKPYKKETAVILISCCLLTAISGGYFLHTASYPRYTMIEMITVFDIRGTNILIDDMSGLNAVYYDKENLYINNKQFLNVLNAREVENRELYIGINGYEKTPHWGSGMDCIYVDCSKFVGSTTQIPYGKYDAVTGIVQWIIKEVL
;
A
#
# COMPACT_ATOMS: atom_id res chain seq x y z
N MET A 1 -13.30 -31.85 -23.02
CA MET A 1 -13.99 -30.93 -22.10
C MET A 1 -14.20 -29.64 -22.87
N THR A 2 -15.43 -29.14 -23.00
CA THR A 2 -15.70 -27.88 -23.71
C THR A 2 -15.08 -26.71 -22.95
N ILE A 3 -14.53 -25.71 -23.66
CA ILE A 3 -13.70 -24.63 -23.10
C ILE A 3 -14.46 -23.80 -22.04
N GLU A 4 -15.79 -23.68 -22.17
CA GLU A 4 -16.65 -23.05 -21.17
C GLU A 4 -16.69 -23.82 -19.83
N GLU A 5 -16.59 -25.15 -19.87
CA GLU A 5 -16.55 -26.00 -18.67
C GLU A 5 -15.18 -25.93 -17.98
N SER A 6 -14.07 -25.76 -18.71
CA SER A 6 -12.74 -25.55 -18.08
C SER A 6 -12.62 -24.19 -17.40
N LEU A 7 -13.30 -23.17 -17.92
CA LEU A 7 -13.30 -21.82 -17.32
C LEU A 7 -14.07 -21.77 -16.00
N LEU A 8 -15.29 -22.32 -15.94
CA LEU A 8 -16.10 -22.36 -14.72
C LEU A 8 -15.46 -23.21 -13.62
N TYR A 9 -14.77 -24.29 -13.99
CA TYR A 9 -14.02 -25.13 -13.04
C TYR A 9 -12.80 -24.41 -12.44
N ASN A 10 -12.20 -23.48 -13.19
CA ASN A 10 -10.99 -22.77 -12.79
C ASN A 10 -11.23 -21.42 -12.07
N ILE A 11 -12.47 -20.90 -12.02
CA ILE A 11 -12.75 -19.62 -11.30
C ILE A 11 -12.41 -19.71 -9.81
N PRO A 12 -12.80 -20.76 -9.05
CA PRO A 12 -12.43 -20.87 -7.64
C PRO A 12 -10.92 -20.97 -7.45
N GLU A 13 -10.20 -21.68 -8.32
CA GLU A 13 -8.74 -21.78 -8.28
C GLU A 13 -8.08 -20.43 -8.58
N LEU A 14 -8.56 -19.72 -9.61
CA LEU A 14 -8.11 -18.38 -9.94
C LEU A 14 -8.34 -17.41 -8.78
N LEU A 15 -9.52 -17.43 -8.15
CA LEU A 15 -9.82 -16.58 -6.99
C LEU A 15 -8.94 -16.93 -5.79
N ASN A 16 -8.73 -18.21 -5.51
CA ASN A 16 -7.81 -18.65 -4.45
C ASN A 16 -6.39 -18.17 -4.72
N PHE A 17 -5.92 -18.33 -5.96
CA PHE A 17 -4.60 -17.87 -6.38
C PHE A 17 -4.47 -16.36 -6.26
N SER A 18 -5.41 -15.58 -6.81
CA SER A 18 -5.43 -14.12 -6.69
C SER A 18 -5.44 -13.68 -5.23
N ALA A 19 -6.29 -14.31 -4.41
CA ALA A 19 -6.40 -13.97 -3.00
C ALA A 19 -5.09 -14.21 -2.27
N ALA A 20 -4.47 -15.36 -2.51
CA ALA A 20 -3.17 -15.68 -1.95
C ALA A 20 -2.12 -14.67 -2.44
N TYR A 21 -2.06 -14.40 -3.73
CA TYR A 21 -1.07 -13.53 -4.34
C TYR A 21 -1.06 -12.11 -3.75
N PHE A 22 -2.25 -11.49 -3.67
CA PHE A 22 -2.37 -10.17 -3.06
C PHE A 22 -2.08 -10.19 -1.56
N THR A 23 -2.50 -11.25 -0.85
CA THR A 23 -2.22 -11.40 0.58
C THR A 23 -0.73 -11.57 0.85
N LEU A 24 -0.01 -12.35 0.03
CA LEU A 24 1.44 -12.51 0.14
C LEU A 24 2.14 -11.16 0.01
N LYS A 25 1.83 -10.41 -1.06
CA LYS A 25 2.41 -9.08 -1.31
C LYS A 25 2.10 -8.11 -0.18
N ALA A 26 0.82 -7.97 0.18
CA ALA A 26 0.38 -7.01 1.19
C ALA A 26 0.93 -7.36 2.59
N GLY A 27 1.03 -8.65 2.93
CA GLY A 27 1.65 -9.10 4.17
C GLY A 27 3.16 -8.84 4.20
N ARG A 28 3.89 -9.08 3.10
CA ARG A 28 5.31 -8.69 2.97
C ARG A 28 5.50 -7.17 3.15
N CYS A 29 4.64 -6.35 2.52
CA CYS A 29 4.64 -4.90 2.73
C CYS A 29 4.36 -4.52 4.19
N THR A 30 3.43 -5.20 4.85
CA THR A 30 3.10 -4.97 6.26
C THR A 30 4.29 -5.29 7.17
N LEU A 31 4.96 -6.42 6.92
CA LEU A 31 6.17 -6.81 7.66
C LEU A 31 7.27 -5.76 7.52
N LEU A 32 7.55 -5.29 6.30
CA LEU A 32 8.50 -4.18 6.08
C LEU A 32 8.09 -2.90 6.81
N SER A 33 6.79 -2.59 6.84
CA SER A 33 6.29 -1.41 7.54
C SER A 33 6.57 -1.45 9.04
N VAL A 34 6.55 -2.62 9.69
CA VAL A 34 6.90 -2.77 11.11
C VAL A 34 8.35 -2.33 11.36
N PHE A 35 9.31 -2.85 10.58
CA PHE A 35 10.72 -2.47 10.73
C PHE A 35 10.94 -0.98 10.43
N LEU A 36 10.33 -0.47 9.37
CA LEU A 36 10.49 0.94 9.01
C LEU A 36 9.92 1.87 10.09
N LEU A 37 8.73 1.56 10.63
CA LEU A 37 8.14 2.34 11.72
C LEU A 37 9.03 2.34 12.96
N LEU A 38 9.63 1.20 13.33
CA LEU A 38 10.60 1.13 14.43
C LEU A 38 11.83 2.01 14.17
N VAL A 39 12.40 1.96 12.96
CA VAL A 39 13.53 2.81 12.58
C VAL A 39 13.14 4.29 12.63
N ILE A 40 11.99 4.67 12.07
CA ILE A 40 11.48 6.04 12.11
C ILE A 40 11.33 6.50 13.55
N MET A 41 10.73 5.69 14.42
CA MET A 41 10.52 6.04 15.82
C MET A 41 11.85 6.17 16.59
N THR A 42 12.79 5.26 16.38
CA THR A 42 14.13 5.34 16.99
C THR A 42 14.85 6.63 16.55
N LEU A 43 14.88 6.93 15.24
CA LEU A 43 15.51 8.14 14.71
C LEU A 43 14.81 9.42 15.20
N ARG A 44 13.48 9.39 15.28
CA ARG A 44 12.65 10.50 15.80
C ARG A 44 12.99 10.84 17.24
N ILE A 45 13.18 9.83 18.10
CA ILE A 45 13.47 9.99 19.53
C ILE A 45 14.95 10.33 19.78
N THR A 46 15.87 9.83 18.94
CA THR A 46 17.32 9.97 19.13
C THR A 46 17.91 11.08 18.26
N ALA A 47 18.31 10.78 17.02
CA ALA A 47 19.11 11.64 16.14
C ALA A 47 18.40 12.93 15.70
N PHE A 48 17.07 12.91 15.63
CA PHE A 48 16.26 14.05 15.19
C PHE A 48 15.44 14.68 16.32
N ARG A 49 15.80 14.40 17.57
CA ARG A 49 15.18 15.03 18.75
C ARG A 49 15.31 16.56 18.65
N GLY A 50 14.17 17.24 18.70
CA GLY A 50 14.11 18.71 18.61
C GLY A 50 14.27 19.30 17.21
N LYS A 51 14.44 18.47 16.16
CA LYS A 51 14.51 18.94 14.76
C LYS A 51 13.15 18.75 14.08
N THR A 52 12.27 19.75 14.21
CA THR A 52 10.85 19.68 13.78
C THR A 52 10.67 19.14 12.36
N PHE A 53 11.30 19.76 11.36
CA PHE A 53 11.13 19.38 9.95
C PHE A 53 11.75 18.02 9.61
N LEU A 54 12.90 17.67 10.21
CA LEU A 54 13.55 16.38 9.97
C LEU A 54 12.71 15.20 10.49
N ARG A 55 12.05 15.35 11.64
CA ARG A 55 11.11 14.33 12.13
C ARG A 55 9.94 14.15 11.16
N GLY A 56 9.36 15.24 10.66
CA GLY A 56 8.32 15.19 9.64
C GLY A 56 8.78 14.48 8.36
N ALA A 57 10.00 14.75 7.92
CA ALA A 57 10.59 14.15 6.72
C ALA A 57 10.77 12.63 6.83
N LEU A 58 10.98 12.07 8.02
CA LEU A 58 11.09 10.61 8.20
C LEU A 58 9.85 9.86 7.71
N TRP A 59 8.66 10.44 7.90
CA TRP A 59 7.41 9.83 7.48
C TRP A 59 7.28 9.72 5.95
N SER A 60 8.07 10.48 5.18
CA SER A 60 8.13 10.37 3.71
C SER A 60 8.73 9.05 3.21
N LEU A 61 9.32 8.24 4.10
CA LEU A 61 9.80 6.90 3.77
C LEU A 61 8.67 5.86 3.70
N MET A 62 7.54 6.10 4.39
CA MET A 62 6.44 5.14 4.47
C MET A 62 5.85 4.71 3.11
N PRO A 63 5.69 5.58 2.09
CA PRO A 63 5.25 5.17 0.76
C PRO A 63 6.05 4.03 0.14
N LEU A 64 7.35 3.93 0.43
CA LEU A 64 8.20 2.86 -0.12
C LEU A 64 7.76 1.47 0.35
N THR A 65 7.16 1.37 1.54
CA THR A 65 6.70 0.09 2.10
C THR A 65 5.56 -0.54 1.32
N LEU A 66 4.72 0.26 0.65
CA LEU A 66 3.59 -0.24 -0.15
C LEU A 66 4.04 -1.04 -1.38
N PHE A 67 5.27 -0.79 -1.85
CA PHE A 67 5.83 -1.40 -3.06
C PHE A 67 6.89 -2.46 -2.76
N GLY A 68 7.19 -2.71 -1.48
CA GLY A 68 8.26 -3.65 -1.10
C GLY A 68 7.90 -5.12 -1.22
N GLY A 69 6.63 -5.48 -1.49
CA GLY A 69 6.16 -6.86 -1.46
C GLY A 69 6.77 -7.81 -2.51
N THR A 70 7.38 -7.25 -3.56
CA THR A 70 8.03 -7.97 -4.67
C THR A 70 9.55 -8.00 -4.57
N LEU A 71 10.13 -7.53 -3.47
CA LEU A 71 11.58 -7.50 -3.28
C LEU A 71 12.19 -8.91 -3.29
N LYS A 72 13.27 -9.08 -4.06
CA LYS A 72 14.03 -10.34 -4.18
C LYS A 72 14.57 -10.84 -2.85
N VAL A 73 14.86 -9.93 -1.92
CA VAL A 73 15.35 -10.25 -0.58
C VAL A 73 14.47 -11.29 0.13
N PHE A 74 13.16 -11.29 -0.08
CA PHE A 74 12.26 -12.24 0.57
C PHE A 74 12.44 -13.70 0.14
N ASP A 75 13.03 -13.93 -1.03
CA ASP A 75 13.15 -15.25 -1.65
C ASP A 75 14.63 -15.67 -1.86
N GLU A 76 15.58 -14.72 -1.97
CA GLU A 76 17.01 -14.99 -2.20
C GLU A 76 17.88 -14.90 -0.95
N ASP A 77 17.50 -14.09 0.05
CA ASP A 77 18.30 -13.88 1.26
C ASP A 77 17.92 -14.89 2.36
N SER A 78 18.92 -15.57 2.92
CA SER A 78 18.73 -16.62 3.93
C SER A 78 18.15 -16.10 5.25
N PHE A 79 18.52 -14.89 5.66
CA PHE A 79 17.98 -14.25 6.86
C PHE A 79 16.52 -13.86 6.63
N ALA A 80 16.20 -13.23 5.49
CA ALA A 80 14.83 -12.85 5.18
C ALA A 80 13.91 -14.08 5.03
N LEU A 81 14.38 -15.18 4.43
CA LEU A 81 13.65 -16.44 4.35
C LEU A 81 13.34 -17.00 5.74
N GLN A 82 14.29 -16.95 6.68
CA GLN A 82 14.07 -17.42 8.05
C GLN A 82 13.00 -16.60 8.78
N TRP A 83 12.99 -15.28 8.61
CA TRP A 83 12.08 -14.38 9.33
C TRP A 83 10.73 -14.17 8.66
N PHE A 84 10.63 -14.35 7.33
CA PHE A 84 9.45 -14.02 6.54
C PHE A 84 8.95 -15.17 5.66
N GLY A 85 9.73 -16.23 5.45
CA GLY A 85 9.34 -17.38 4.63
C GLY A 85 8.11 -18.11 5.17
N TRP A 86 7.90 -18.09 6.50
CA TRP A 86 6.70 -18.65 7.12
C TRP A 86 5.41 -18.00 6.59
N TRP A 87 5.43 -16.70 6.26
CA TRP A 87 4.26 -16.01 5.73
C TRP A 87 3.88 -16.54 4.35
N LYS A 88 4.88 -16.79 3.50
CA LYS A 88 4.70 -17.45 2.20
C LYS A 88 4.12 -18.85 2.37
N ALA A 89 4.64 -19.62 3.32
CA ALA A 89 4.13 -20.97 3.61
C ALA A 89 2.67 -20.96 4.09
N VAL A 90 2.29 -20.01 4.96
CA VAL A 90 0.91 -19.85 5.43
C VAL A 90 -0.03 -19.47 4.28
N CYS A 91 0.34 -18.50 3.45
CA CYS A 91 -0.47 -18.08 2.31
C CYS A 91 -0.68 -19.21 1.29
N ALA A 92 0.34 -20.07 1.11
CA ALA A 92 0.29 -21.20 0.20
C ALA A 92 -0.48 -22.42 0.77
N SER A 93 -0.35 -22.69 2.07
CA SER A 93 -0.89 -23.91 2.68
C SER A 93 -2.32 -23.74 3.22
N PHE A 94 -2.74 -22.50 3.51
CA PHE A 94 -4.00 -22.25 4.20
C PHE A 94 -4.79 -21.10 3.56
N SER A 95 -5.59 -21.44 2.54
CA SER A 95 -6.42 -20.50 1.78
C SER A 95 -7.32 -19.59 2.63
N PRO A 96 -7.93 -20.01 3.75
CA PRO A 96 -8.79 -19.13 4.54
C PRO A 96 -8.09 -17.87 5.07
N VAL A 97 -6.78 -17.91 5.37
CA VAL A 97 -6.03 -16.72 5.81
C VAL A 97 -6.03 -15.63 4.73
N ASN A 98 -5.95 -16.02 3.46
CA ASN A 98 -5.94 -15.08 2.34
C ASN A 98 -7.28 -14.32 2.24
N TYR A 99 -8.39 -15.03 2.40
CA TYR A 99 -9.71 -14.41 2.42
C TYR A 99 -9.93 -13.54 3.65
N VAL A 100 -9.51 -13.99 4.83
CA VAL A 100 -9.58 -13.20 6.07
C VAL A 100 -8.81 -11.88 5.92
N TYR A 101 -7.62 -11.92 5.31
CA TYR A 101 -6.83 -10.72 5.05
C TYR A 101 -7.58 -9.72 4.16
N ILE A 102 -8.09 -10.19 3.02
CA ILE A 102 -8.81 -9.37 2.05
C ILE A 102 -10.09 -8.80 2.65
N ILE A 103 -10.85 -9.61 3.39
CA ILE A 103 -12.03 -9.17 4.13
C ILE A 103 -11.64 -8.07 5.13
N GLY A 104 -10.52 -8.23 5.86
CA GLY A 104 -9.99 -7.20 6.75
C GLY A 104 -9.69 -5.88 6.05
N VAL A 105 -9.05 -5.94 4.88
CA VAL A 105 -8.80 -4.76 4.03
C VAL A 105 -10.11 -4.09 3.59
N VAL A 106 -11.10 -4.87 3.14
CA VAL A 106 -12.41 -4.35 2.72
C VAL A 106 -13.15 -3.71 3.90
N ILE A 107 -13.18 -4.37 5.06
CA ILE A 107 -13.81 -3.83 6.28
C ILE A 107 -13.12 -2.53 6.68
N ALA A 108 -11.78 -2.50 6.76
CA ALA A 108 -11.04 -1.30 7.11
C ALA A 108 -11.31 -0.14 6.13
N ALA A 109 -11.36 -0.43 4.83
CA ALA A 109 -11.70 0.54 3.80
C ALA A 109 -13.12 1.08 3.97
N VAL A 110 -14.11 0.20 4.15
CA VAL A 110 -15.52 0.60 4.37
C VAL A 110 -15.67 1.45 5.62
N LEU A 111 -15.03 1.07 6.73
CA LEU A 111 -15.08 1.83 7.98
C LEU A 111 -14.49 3.22 7.82
N ILE A 112 -13.33 3.36 7.18
CA ILE A 112 -12.67 4.65 6.95
C ILE A 112 -13.47 5.50 5.98
N VAL A 113 -13.98 4.93 4.88
CA VAL A 113 -14.80 5.66 3.91
C VAL A 113 -16.10 6.13 4.55
N LYS A 114 -16.78 5.27 5.31
CA LYS A 114 -18.00 5.63 6.04
C LYS A 114 -17.74 6.75 7.04
N GLN A 115 -16.68 6.65 7.82
CA GLN A 115 -16.27 7.70 8.76
C GLN A 115 -16.03 9.04 8.05
N ARG A 116 -15.35 9.02 6.90
CA ARG A 116 -15.08 10.23 6.08
C ARG A 116 -16.35 10.81 5.45
N ASP A 117 -17.26 9.95 4.99
CA ASP A 117 -18.55 10.36 4.41
C ASP A 117 -19.47 10.98 5.46
N GLU A 118 -19.63 10.32 6.62
CA GLU A 118 -20.40 10.85 7.76
C GLU A 118 -19.85 12.21 8.21
N PHE A 119 -18.53 12.32 8.33
CA PHE A 119 -17.86 13.58 8.67
C PHE A 119 -18.08 14.66 7.59
N GLY A 120 -18.00 14.28 6.30
CA GLY A 120 -18.26 15.17 5.18
C GLY A 120 -19.71 15.68 5.15
N LYS A 121 -20.69 14.81 5.39
CA LYS A 121 -22.11 15.13 5.52
C LYS A 121 -22.37 16.05 6.70
N ALA A 122 -21.76 15.78 7.86
CA ALA A 122 -21.86 16.64 9.03
C ALA A 122 -21.38 18.07 8.72
N ILE A 123 -20.25 18.22 8.02
CA ILE A 123 -19.74 19.53 7.61
C ILE A 123 -20.67 20.24 6.62
N GLN A 124 -21.28 19.51 5.67
CA GLN A 124 -22.21 20.10 4.71
C GLN A 124 -23.48 20.65 5.38
N CYS A 125 -23.91 20.05 6.49
CA CYS A 125 -25.05 20.52 7.27
C CYS A 125 -24.72 21.74 8.16
N MET A 126 -23.44 22.09 8.30
CA MET A 126 -23.03 23.25 9.09
C MET A 126 -23.35 24.56 8.38
N LYS A 127 -23.75 25.58 9.15
CA LYS A 127 -24.07 26.91 8.63
C LYS A 127 -22.80 27.56 8.08
N GLN A 128 -22.88 28.05 6.85
CA GLN A 128 -21.81 28.87 6.28
C GLN A 128 -21.93 30.31 6.78
N ARG A 129 -20.81 30.89 7.23
CA ARG A 129 -20.72 32.32 7.51
C ARG A 129 -19.55 32.93 6.76
N ARG A 130 -19.73 34.19 6.33
CA ARG A 130 -18.65 35.00 5.77
C ARG A 130 -17.95 35.72 6.90
N ILE A 131 -16.73 35.31 7.23
CA ILE A 131 -15.93 35.93 8.28
C ILE A 131 -14.59 36.35 7.66
N MET A 132 -14.19 37.60 7.90
CA MET A 132 -12.98 38.18 7.30
C MET A 132 -12.91 38.04 5.76
N GLY A 133 -14.07 38.13 5.10
CA GLY A 133 -14.19 38.01 3.64
C GLY A 133 -14.17 36.56 3.11
N LYS A 134 -13.89 35.56 3.96
CA LYS A 134 -13.79 34.13 3.60
C LYS A 134 -15.07 33.38 3.96
N ARG A 135 -15.43 32.37 3.17
CA ARG A 135 -16.56 31.46 3.45
C ARG A 135 -16.07 30.34 4.37
N LEU A 136 -16.58 30.32 5.60
CA LEU A 136 -16.21 29.36 6.63
C LEU A 136 -17.44 28.59 7.08
N TYR A 137 -17.25 27.36 7.54
CA TYR A 137 -18.30 26.56 8.15
C TYR A 137 -18.25 26.77 9.65
N VAL A 138 -19.40 27.04 10.26
CA VAL A 138 -19.51 27.29 11.70
C VAL A 138 -20.19 26.11 12.37
N CYS A 139 -19.52 25.55 13.38
CA CYS A 139 -20.06 24.45 14.19
C CYS A 139 -20.48 24.95 15.57
N GLU A 140 -21.58 24.41 16.11
CA GLU A 140 -22.04 24.73 17.46
C GLU A 140 -21.26 23.93 18.53
N SER A 141 -20.55 22.86 18.16
CA SER A 141 -19.75 22.05 19.08
C SER A 141 -18.42 22.71 19.48
N SER A 142 -17.90 22.34 20.65
CA SER A 142 -16.60 22.75 21.23
C SER A 142 -15.43 21.91 20.71
N VAL A 143 -15.34 21.75 19.39
CA VAL A 143 -14.19 21.10 18.74
C VAL A 143 -13.12 22.15 18.45
N THR A 144 -11.84 21.81 18.36
CA THR A 144 -10.83 22.78 17.87
C THR A 144 -11.15 23.24 16.44
N PRO A 145 -10.76 24.45 16.02
CA PRO A 145 -10.74 24.77 14.59
C PRO A 145 -10.02 23.68 13.82
N PHE A 146 -10.55 23.31 12.65
CA PHE A 146 -9.92 22.29 11.82
C PHE A 146 -10.22 22.51 10.34
N SER A 147 -9.33 21.96 9.52
CA SER A 147 -9.47 21.89 8.07
C SER A 147 -9.92 20.49 7.64
N ALA A 148 -10.85 20.42 6.70
CA ALA A 148 -11.45 19.16 6.25
C ALA A 148 -11.72 19.11 4.75
N GLY A 149 -11.59 17.91 4.17
CA GLY A 149 -11.79 17.63 2.74
C GLY A 149 -10.47 17.62 1.95
N LEU A 150 -10.24 16.55 1.18
CA LEU A 150 -8.99 16.36 0.42
C LEU A 150 -8.89 17.27 -0.82
N LEU A 151 -9.91 17.23 -1.69
CA LEU A 151 -9.90 17.95 -2.98
C LEU A 151 -10.39 19.40 -2.87
N LYS A 152 -11.38 19.62 -2.01
CA LYS A 152 -11.99 20.94 -1.78
C LYS A 152 -11.91 21.23 -0.27
N PRO A 153 -10.74 21.65 0.23
CA PRO A 153 -10.55 21.87 1.65
C PRO A 153 -11.48 22.98 2.16
N LYS A 154 -12.07 22.74 3.32
CA LYS A 154 -13.00 23.62 4.01
C LYS A 154 -12.46 23.86 5.42
N ILE A 155 -12.53 25.11 5.88
CA ILE A 155 -12.16 25.46 7.25
C ILE A 155 -13.45 25.50 8.09
N VAL A 156 -13.44 24.75 9.20
CA VAL A 156 -14.52 24.66 10.17
C VAL A 156 -14.07 25.36 11.44
N ILE A 157 -14.91 26.27 11.96
CA ILE A 157 -14.62 27.03 13.19
C ILE A 157 -15.80 26.92 14.16
N PRO A 158 -15.54 26.72 15.46
CA PRO A 158 -16.56 26.80 16.50
C PRO A 158 -17.20 28.18 16.61
N ASP A 159 -18.53 28.23 16.77
CA ASP A 159 -19.26 29.48 16.96
C ASP A 159 -18.80 30.26 18.20
N ILE A 160 -18.35 29.55 19.24
CA ILE A 160 -17.78 30.18 20.45
C ILE A 160 -16.49 30.94 20.14
N ILE A 161 -15.63 30.41 19.28
CA ILE A 161 -14.40 31.10 18.85
C ILE A 161 -14.76 32.32 18.01
N CYS A 162 -15.74 32.20 17.12
CA CYS A 162 -16.23 33.34 16.32
C CYS A 162 -16.78 34.50 17.17
N LYS A 163 -17.34 34.21 18.35
CA LYS A 163 -17.93 35.22 19.26
C LYS A 163 -16.94 35.81 20.26
N THR A 164 -16.02 35.00 20.77
CA THR A 164 -15.12 35.39 21.88
C THR A 164 -13.81 36.02 21.39
N TYR A 165 -13.43 35.82 20.13
CA TYR A 165 -12.11 36.18 19.63
C TYR A 165 -12.11 37.55 18.97
N SER A 166 -11.03 38.30 19.19
CA SER A 166 -10.81 39.54 18.45
C SER A 166 -10.53 39.23 16.97
N ARG A 167 -10.68 40.25 16.10
CA ARG A 167 -10.39 40.11 14.66
C ARG A 167 -8.94 39.69 14.40
N GLN A 168 -8.00 40.13 15.24
CA GLN A 168 -6.58 39.76 15.13
C GLN A 168 -6.33 38.31 15.55
N GLU A 169 -6.93 37.90 16.67
CA GLU A 169 -6.84 36.51 17.17
C GLU A 169 -7.43 35.52 16.15
N LEU A 170 -8.59 35.84 15.59
CA LEU A 170 -9.21 35.00 14.57
C LEU A 170 -8.37 34.92 13.29
N ALA A 171 -7.71 36.02 12.90
CA ALA A 171 -6.82 36.03 11.74
C ALA A 171 -5.65 35.05 11.89
N ILE A 172 -5.09 34.94 13.11
CA ILE A 172 -3.97 34.04 13.41
C ILE A 172 -4.42 32.58 13.35
N ILE A 173 -5.57 32.24 13.94
CA ILE A 173 -6.14 30.88 13.86
C ILE A 173 -6.47 30.50 12.42
N LEU A 174 -7.11 31.38 11.68
CA LEU A 174 -7.42 31.13 10.27
C LEU A 174 -6.16 30.87 9.45
N LYS A 175 -5.08 31.59 9.74
CA LYS A 175 -3.80 31.41 9.07
C LYS A 175 -3.17 30.05 9.39
N HIS A 176 -3.31 29.57 10.62
CA HIS A 176 -2.85 28.23 11.02
C HIS A 176 -3.56 27.14 10.18
N GLU A 177 -4.89 27.19 10.11
CA GLU A 177 -5.68 26.25 9.31
C GLU A 177 -5.34 26.33 7.80
N GLU A 178 -5.12 27.53 7.28
CA GLU A 178 -4.68 27.71 5.90
C GLU A 178 -3.29 27.12 5.63
N ILE A 179 -2.42 27.11 6.63
CA ILE A 179 -1.10 26.49 6.53
C ILE A 179 -1.23 24.95 6.54
N HIS A 180 -2.14 24.36 7.32
CA HIS A 180 -2.46 22.92 7.20
C HIS A 180 -2.87 22.54 5.78
N ILE A 181 -3.73 23.36 5.16
CA ILE A 181 -4.19 23.15 3.78
C ILE A 181 -3.01 23.32 2.81
N ARG A 182 -2.23 24.39 2.95
CA ARG A 182 -1.10 24.70 2.05
C ARG A 182 0.00 23.65 2.11
N LEU A 183 0.28 23.10 3.29
CA LEU A 183 1.28 22.04 3.49
C LEU A 183 0.76 20.65 3.08
N GLY A 184 -0.52 20.54 2.70
CA GLY A 184 -1.09 19.27 2.26
C GLY A 184 -1.30 18.25 3.37
N HIS A 185 -1.38 18.67 4.65
CA HIS A 185 -1.57 17.76 5.79
C HIS A 185 -2.82 16.88 5.63
N LEU A 186 -3.85 17.38 4.95
CA LEU A 186 -5.05 16.60 4.57
C LEU A 186 -4.72 15.37 3.70
N TRP A 187 -3.80 15.50 2.75
CA TRP A 187 -3.34 14.39 1.91
C TRP A 187 -2.49 13.42 2.70
N PHE A 188 -1.66 13.91 3.61
CA PHE A 188 -0.86 13.09 4.52
C PHE A 188 -1.74 12.26 5.47
N TYR A 189 -2.83 12.82 6.00
CA TYR A 189 -3.81 12.07 6.77
C TYR A 189 -4.58 11.06 5.92
N GLY A 190 -4.93 11.39 4.67
CA GLY A 190 -5.53 10.44 3.74
C GLY A 190 -4.60 9.29 3.35
N PHE A 191 -3.31 9.58 3.18
CA PHE A 191 -2.29 8.56 2.96
C PHE A 191 -2.13 7.64 4.17
N TRP A 192 -2.14 8.19 5.40
CA TRP A 192 -2.12 7.36 6.61
C TRP A 192 -3.38 6.48 6.73
N ASP A 193 -4.54 6.98 6.31
CA ASP A 193 -5.75 6.16 6.21
C ASP A 193 -5.56 4.99 5.23
N LEU A 194 -4.93 5.21 4.07
CA LEU A 194 -4.57 4.13 3.14
C LEU A 194 -3.64 3.10 3.81
N LEU A 195 -2.65 3.55 4.58
CA LEU A 195 -1.77 2.63 5.32
C LEU A 195 -2.54 1.81 6.34
N LYS A 196 -3.50 2.39 7.07
CA LYS A 196 -4.39 1.65 7.99
C LYS A 196 -5.26 0.61 7.28
N ILE A 197 -5.61 0.83 6.01
CA ILE A 197 -6.39 -0.13 5.21
C ILE A 197 -5.51 -1.31 4.83
N VAL A 198 -4.34 -1.05 4.22
CA VAL A 198 -3.44 -2.10 3.72
C VAL A 198 -2.81 -2.87 4.88
N PHE A 199 -2.45 -2.18 5.97
CA PHE A 199 -1.75 -2.71 7.15
C PHE A 199 -2.68 -2.80 8.37
N TRP A 200 -3.96 -3.14 8.16
CA TRP A 200 -4.99 -3.08 9.21
C TRP A 200 -4.69 -3.90 10.48
N PHE A 201 -3.90 -4.98 10.35
CA PHE A 201 -3.49 -5.81 11.48
C PHE A 201 -2.17 -5.36 12.13
N ASN A 202 -1.51 -4.33 11.59
CA ASN A 202 -0.27 -3.79 12.15
C ASN A 202 -0.57 -2.78 13.29
N PRO A 203 -0.37 -3.15 14.57
CA PRO A 203 -0.64 -2.25 15.69
C PRO A 203 0.24 -1.00 15.67
N LEU A 204 1.46 -1.06 15.09
CA LEU A 204 2.38 0.07 15.08
C LEU A 204 1.87 1.23 14.22
N ILE A 205 1.05 0.98 13.19
CA ILE A 205 0.42 2.06 12.41
C ILE A 205 -0.55 2.88 13.27
N TYR A 206 -1.21 2.26 14.24
CA TYR A 206 -2.10 2.97 15.15
C TYR A 206 -1.32 3.67 16.28
N VAL A 207 -0.29 3.02 16.80
CA VAL A 207 0.61 3.61 17.83
C VAL A 207 1.39 4.80 17.28
N CYS A 208 1.80 4.77 16.00
CA CYS A 208 2.56 5.84 15.38
C CYS A 208 1.71 7.05 14.95
N LEU A 209 0.39 6.89 14.82
CA LEU A 209 -0.50 7.95 14.34
C LEU A 209 -0.45 9.24 15.19
N PRO A 210 -0.54 9.19 16.54
CA PRO A 210 -0.43 10.41 17.36
C PRO A 210 0.90 11.13 17.19
N TYR A 211 2.00 10.40 17.02
CA TYR A 211 3.33 10.98 16.80
C TYR A 211 3.45 11.63 15.42
N PHE A 212 2.87 11.00 14.40
CA PHE A 212 2.77 11.58 13.06
C PHE A 212 1.95 12.87 13.08
N GLN A 213 0.76 12.87 13.70
CA GLN A 213 -0.07 14.06 13.89
C GLN A 213 0.70 15.15 14.65
N GLN A 214 1.42 14.79 15.70
CA GLN A 214 2.25 15.71 16.45
C GLN A 214 3.29 16.41 15.58
N ASP A 215 3.99 15.64 14.75
CA ASP A 215 5.03 16.20 13.89
C ASP A 215 4.43 17.16 12.84
N MET A 216 3.22 16.88 12.33
CA MET A 216 2.49 17.79 11.44
C MET A 216 2.05 19.08 12.14
N GLU A 217 1.53 19.00 13.37
CA GLU A 217 1.16 20.17 14.18
C GLU A 217 2.39 21.03 14.50
N ASP A 218 3.51 20.42 14.89
CA ASP A 218 4.75 21.14 15.21
C ASP A 218 5.29 21.90 13.97
N ILE A 219 5.22 21.27 12.79
CA ILE A 219 5.59 21.92 11.52
C ILE A 219 4.64 23.07 11.22
N CYS A 220 3.34 22.85 11.37
CA CYS A 220 2.33 23.88 11.12
C CYS A 220 2.54 25.09 12.03
N ASP A 221 2.75 24.88 13.33
CA ASP A 221 3.03 25.93 14.30
C ASP A 221 4.27 26.73 13.92
N THR A 222 5.36 26.05 13.59
CA THR A 222 6.61 26.70 13.19
C THR A 222 6.40 27.59 11.96
N VAL A 223 5.68 27.09 10.96
CA VAL A 223 5.37 27.84 9.73
C VAL A 223 4.38 28.97 10.00
N SER A 224 3.42 28.77 10.90
CA SER A 224 2.39 29.75 11.30
C SER A 224 2.99 30.93 12.04
N ILE A 225 3.85 30.69 13.01
CA ILE A 225 4.58 31.74 13.74
C ILE A 225 5.40 32.58 12.73
N GLN A 226 6.15 31.93 11.85
CA GLN A 226 6.99 32.63 10.86
C GLN A 226 6.17 33.48 9.88
N HIS A 227 5.05 32.95 9.36
CA HIS A 227 4.26 33.67 8.38
C HIS A 227 3.34 34.72 9.01
N SER A 228 2.82 34.49 10.21
CA SER A 228 1.93 35.44 10.89
C SER A 228 2.65 36.70 11.34
N GLY A 229 3.96 36.63 11.59
CA GLY A 229 4.71 37.72 12.24
C GLY A 229 4.32 37.92 13.71
N CYS A 230 3.48 37.02 14.25
CA CYS A 230 3.10 37.01 15.66
C CYS A 230 4.28 36.55 16.51
N ALA A 231 4.48 37.17 17.67
CA ALA A 231 5.48 36.68 18.61
C ALA A 231 5.11 35.25 19.05
N PRO A 232 6.08 34.33 19.20
CA PRO A 232 5.80 32.95 19.61
C PRO A 232 4.99 32.87 20.91
N TYR A 233 5.24 33.79 21.85
CA TYR A 233 4.51 33.88 23.11
C TYR A 233 3.02 34.20 22.91
N ASP A 234 2.70 35.21 22.10
CA ASP A 234 1.31 35.60 21.82
C ASP A 234 0.56 34.50 21.06
N TYR A 235 1.26 33.84 20.13
CA TYR A 235 0.73 32.67 19.43
C TYR A 235 0.42 31.51 20.39
N GLY A 236 1.35 31.17 21.29
CA GLY A 236 1.14 30.14 22.32
C GLY A 236 0.00 30.50 23.26
N LYS A 237 -0.10 31.76 23.69
CA LYS A 237 -1.20 32.29 24.51
C LYS A 237 -2.55 32.13 23.80
N LEU A 238 -2.60 32.38 22.49
CA LEU A 238 -3.81 32.21 21.69
C LEU A 238 -4.25 30.74 21.57
N LEU A 239 -3.30 29.82 21.38
CA LEU A 239 -3.59 28.38 21.38
C LEU A 239 -4.08 27.92 22.75
N PHE A 240 -3.47 28.41 23.83
CA PHE A 240 -3.91 28.13 25.20
C PHE A 240 -5.33 28.64 25.47
N LYS A 241 -5.63 29.89 25.08
CA LYS A 241 -6.98 30.47 25.13
C LYS A 241 -7.98 29.58 24.38
N SER A 242 -7.58 29.04 23.24
CA SER A 242 -8.41 28.14 22.43
C SER A 242 -8.75 26.85 23.16
N MET A 243 -7.79 26.24 23.83
CA MET A 243 -8.11 25.08 24.66
C MET A 243 -9.03 25.43 25.83
N GLN A 244 -8.81 26.55 26.52
CA GLN A 244 -9.64 26.95 27.67
C GLN A 244 -11.11 27.13 27.25
N VAL A 245 -11.34 27.92 26.19
CA VAL A 245 -12.68 28.20 25.67
C VAL A 245 -13.41 26.92 25.23
N LEU A 246 -12.68 25.94 24.69
CA LEU A 246 -13.25 24.67 24.25
C LEU A 246 -13.50 23.71 25.42
N THR A 247 -12.62 23.71 26.43
CA THR A 247 -12.74 22.86 27.63
C THR A 247 -13.88 23.33 28.53
N GLU A 248 -14.02 24.65 28.73
CA GLU A 248 -15.10 25.25 29.54
C GLU A 248 -16.49 24.89 29.00
N LYS A 249 -16.65 24.79 27.66
CA LYS A 249 -17.91 24.40 27.03
C LYS A 249 -18.15 22.88 27.08
N ASN A 250 -17.09 22.06 27.03
CA ASN A 250 -17.18 20.60 27.18
C ASN A 250 -17.48 20.15 28.62
N MET A 251 -17.27 21.00 29.63
CA MET A 251 -17.62 20.69 31.03
C MET A 251 -19.14 20.48 31.26
N ASN A 252 -19.99 20.88 30.30
CA ASN A 252 -21.44 20.63 30.33
C ASN A 252 -21.87 19.39 29.51
N GLY A 253 -20.94 18.60 28.97
CA GLY A 253 -21.22 17.40 28.19
C GLY A 253 -19.99 16.51 27.99
N LEU A 254 -19.91 15.45 28.81
CA LEU A 254 -18.87 14.40 28.86
C LEU A 254 -17.41 14.87 29.12
N PRO A 255 -16.96 14.86 30.40
CA PRO A 255 -15.57 15.08 30.78
C PRO A 255 -14.61 13.91 30.47
N ALA A 256 -15.10 12.80 29.91
CA ALA A 256 -14.39 11.51 29.95
C ALA A 256 -13.47 11.20 28.75
N LEU A 257 -13.34 12.11 27.77
CA LEU A 257 -12.51 11.89 26.57
C LEU A 257 -11.35 12.87 26.41
N LEU A 258 -11.00 13.64 27.45
CA LEU A 258 -9.71 14.35 27.49
C LEU A 258 -8.71 13.44 28.19
N GLY A 259 -8.18 12.48 27.43
CA GLY A 259 -7.16 11.56 27.92
C GLY A 259 -5.90 12.31 28.35
N LYS A 260 -5.16 11.74 29.31
CA LYS A 260 -3.82 12.20 29.72
C LYS A 260 -2.89 12.50 28.52
N SER A 261 -3.08 11.77 27.41
CA SER A 261 -2.41 11.96 26.12
C SER A 261 -2.59 13.34 25.50
N ASP A 262 -3.80 13.93 25.57
CA ASP A 262 -4.09 15.20 24.89
C ASP A 262 -3.46 16.38 25.64
N TYR A 263 -3.45 16.30 26.98
CA TYR A 263 -2.75 17.25 27.82
C TYR A 263 -1.22 17.18 27.60
N ASP A 264 -0.66 15.97 27.58
CA ASP A 264 0.78 15.77 27.34
C ASP A 264 1.18 16.26 25.94
N PHE A 265 0.34 16.00 24.92
CA PHE A 265 0.51 16.50 23.57
C PHE A 265 0.54 18.04 23.53
N PHE A 266 -0.45 18.68 24.15
CA PHE A 266 -0.52 20.14 24.20
C PHE A 266 0.65 20.75 24.98
N LYS A 267 1.02 20.14 26.11
CA LYS A 267 2.18 20.56 26.91
C LYS A 267 3.46 20.52 26.06
N GLU A 268 3.69 19.45 25.31
CA GLU A 268 4.83 19.35 24.40
C GLU A 268 4.79 20.41 23.30
N ARG A 269 3.61 20.70 22.75
CA ARG A 269 3.40 21.77 21.75
C ARG A 269 3.78 23.14 22.32
N MET A 270 3.33 23.48 23.53
CA MET A 270 3.68 24.74 24.20
C MET A 270 5.18 24.86 24.49
N LEU A 271 5.81 23.78 24.96
CA LEU A 271 7.25 23.75 25.21
C LEU A 271 8.07 23.97 23.94
N LYS A 272 7.58 23.54 22.76
CA LYS A 272 8.25 23.80 21.48
C LYS A 272 8.06 25.23 21.01
N ILE A 273 6.87 25.79 21.15
CA ILE A 273 6.60 27.19 20.77
C ILE A 273 7.50 28.16 21.55
N THR A 274 7.72 27.92 22.85
CA THR A 274 8.64 28.74 23.66
C THR A 274 10.10 28.67 23.20
N ARG A 275 10.50 27.57 22.54
CA ARG A 275 11.85 27.36 21.99
C ARG A 275 11.92 27.63 20.48
N TYR A 276 10.93 28.33 19.95
CA TYR A 276 10.82 28.60 18.53
C TYR A 276 12.08 29.25 17.95
N LYS A 277 12.49 28.77 16.77
CA LYS A 277 13.52 29.39 15.94
C LYS A 277 13.00 29.49 14.52
N PRO A 278 13.15 30.65 13.84
CA PRO A 278 12.73 30.79 12.45
C PRO A 278 13.50 29.81 11.57
N TYR A 279 12.81 29.17 10.64
CA TYR A 279 13.43 28.29 9.68
C TYR A 279 13.98 29.11 8.51
N LYS A 280 15.15 28.68 8.01
CA LYS A 280 15.78 29.25 6.83
C LYS A 280 15.15 28.64 5.57
N LYS A 281 14.86 29.47 4.58
CA LYS A 281 14.23 29.00 3.32
C LYS A 281 15.16 28.03 2.59
N GLU A 282 16.46 28.25 2.65
CA GLU A 282 17.49 27.39 2.06
C GLU A 282 17.44 25.99 2.69
N THR A 283 17.32 25.91 4.03
CA THR A 283 17.19 24.62 4.73
C THR A 283 15.91 23.89 4.36
N ALA A 284 14.79 24.60 4.18
CA ALA A 284 13.55 23.99 3.72
C ALA A 284 13.67 23.44 2.30
N VAL A 285 14.28 24.20 1.38
CA VAL A 285 14.55 23.75 0.00
C VAL A 285 15.45 22.52 -0.01
N ILE A 286 16.56 22.53 0.74
CA ILE A 286 17.46 21.38 0.87
C ILE A 286 16.70 20.16 1.37
N LEU A 287 15.87 20.31 2.41
CA LEU A 287 15.12 19.17 2.96
C LEU A 287 14.11 18.59 1.97
N ILE A 288 13.39 19.44 1.24
CA ILE A 288 12.47 19.00 0.18
C ILE A 288 13.24 18.26 -0.91
N SER A 289 14.37 18.80 -1.37
CA SER A 289 15.25 18.15 -2.35
C SER A 289 15.76 16.80 -1.85
N CYS A 290 16.15 16.69 -0.57
CA CYS A 290 16.55 15.41 0.03
C CYS A 290 15.39 14.41 0.07
N CYS A 291 14.17 14.83 0.41
CA CYS A 291 13.00 13.95 0.41
C CYS A 291 12.68 13.45 -1.02
N LEU A 292 12.74 14.33 -2.02
CA LEU A 292 12.54 13.98 -3.42
C LEU A 292 13.63 13.02 -3.93
N LEU A 293 14.89 13.30 -3.62
CA LEU A 293 16.01 12.41 -3.96
C LEU A 293 15.83 11.03 -3.30
N THR A 294 15.37 10.99 -2.06
CA THR A 294 15.10 9.72 -1.34
C THR A 294 13.95 8.95 -1.97
N ALA A 295 12.89 9.64 -2.42
CA ALA A 295 11.79 9.00 -3.14
C ALA A 295 12.24 8.44 -4.50
N ILE A 296 13.06 9.19 -5.25
CA ILE A 296 13.60 8.76 -6.55
C ILE A 296 14.57 7.58 -6.37
N SER A 297 15.51 7.68 -5.44
CA SER A 297 16.47 6.61 -5.17
C SER A 297 15.78 5.36 -4.62
N GLY A 298 14.79 5.53 -3.75
CA GLY A 298 13.94 4.45 -3.25
C GLY A 298 13.16 3.77 -4.37
N GLY A 299 12.58 4.54 -5.29
CA GLY A 299 11.90 4.02 -6.47
C GLY A 299 12.83 3.24 -7.41
N TYR A 300 14.03 3.78 -7.66
CA TYR A 300 15.05 3.09 -8.46
C TYR A 300 15.53 1.80 -7.80
N PHE A 301 15.77 1.83 -6.49
CA PHE A 301 16.13 0.64 -5.71
C PHE A 301 15.03 -0.42 -5.76
N LEU A 302 13.76 -0.03 -5.55
CA LEU A 302 12.62 -0.94 -5.66
C LEU A 302 12.53 -1.56 -7.05
N HIS A 303 12.79 -0.79 -8.11
CA HIS A 303 12.78 -1.29 -9.48
C HIS A 303 13.88 -2.34 -9.74
N THR A 304 15.11 -2.12 -9.26
CA THR A 304 16.23 -3.04 -9.51
C THR A 304 16.22 -4.26 -8.58
N ALA A 305 15.74 -4.08 -7.35
CA ALA A 305 15.71 -5.11 -6.31
C ALA A 305 14.40 -5.91 -6.27
N SER A 306 13.40 -5.56 -7.08
CA SER A 306 12.15 -6.34 -7.19
C SER A 306 12.19 -7.34 -8.33
N TYR A 307 11.39 -8.40 -8.22
CA TYR A 307 11.06 -9.24 -9.36
C TYR A 307 10.24 -8.49 -10.41
N PRO A 308 10.38 -8.84 -11.70
CA PRO A 308 9.43 -8.42 -12.73
C PRO A 308 8.03 -8.96 -12.40
N ARG A 309 7.00 -8.50 -13.11
CA ARG A 309 5.61 -8.97 -12.90
C ARG A 309 5.47 -10.49 -13.03
N TYR A 310 6.24 -11.08 -13.94
CA TYR A 310 6.42 -12.52 -14.10
C TYR A 310 7.81 -12.78 -14.69
N THR A 311 8.37 -13.95 -14.37
CA THR A 311 9.62 -14.45 -14.93
C THR A 311 9.29 -15.59 -15.88
N MET A 312 9.72 -15.50 -17.15
CA MET A 312 9.59 -16.62 -18.08
C MET A 312 10.61 -17.70 -17.73
N ILE A 313 10.16 -18.95 -17.77
CA ILE A 313 10.95 -20.15 -17.56
C ILE A 313 10.81 -20.97 -18.84
N GLU A 314 11.90 -21.07 -19.59
CA GLU A 314 11.97 -22.01 -20.71
C GLU A 314 12.03 -23.42 -20.13
N MET A 315 10.91 -24.11 -20.15
CA MET A 315 10.77 -25.49 -19.72
C MET A 315 9.80 -26.21 -20.65
N ILE A 316 10.09 -27.48 -20.92
CA ILE A 316 9.22 -28.37 -21.69
C ILE A 316 8.81 -29.52 -20.79
N THR A 317 7.58 -29.47 -20.27
CA THR A 317 7.09 -30.47 -19.31
C THR A 317 6.03 -31.33 -19.96
N VAL A 318 6.05 -32.64 -19.71
CA VAL A 318 5.03 -33.56 -20.23
C VAL A 318 4.11 -33.96 -19.09
N PHE A 319 2.80 -33.85 -19.31
CA PHE A 319 1.75 -34.18 -18.37
C PHE A 319 0.90 -35.34 -18.87
N ASP A 320 0.22 -36.01 -17.94
CA ASP A 320 -0.81 -36.98 -18.25
C ASP A 320 -2.03 -36.37 -18.97
N ILE A 321 -2.92 -37.22 -19.47
CA ILE A 321 -4.16 -36.80 -20.16
C ILE A 321 -5.09 -35.93 -19.29
N ARG A 322 -4.90 -35.93 -17.97
CA ARG A 322 -5.65 -35.09 -17.05
C ARG A 322 -4.98 -33.72 -16.82
N GLY A 323 -3.74 -33.55 -17.27
CA GLY A 323 -2.94 -32.34 -17.05
C GLY A 323 -2.52 -32.13 -15.60
N THR A 324 -2.63 -33.15 -14.75
CA THR A 324 -2.43 -33.03 -13.30
C THR A 324 -1.12 -33.63 -12.83
N ASN A 325 -0.63 -34.67 -13.49
CA ASN A 325 0.61 -35.34 -13.11
C ASN A 325 1.71 -35.03 -14.10
N ILE A 326 2.85 -34.59 -13.60
CA ILE A 326 4.07 -34.40 -14.39
C ILE A 326 4.66 -35.80 -14.65
N LEU A 327 4.72 -36.18 -15.93
CA LEU A 327 5.33 -37.42 -16.40
C LEU A 327 6.83 -37.21 -16.67
N ILE A 328 7.19 -36.05 -17.20
CA ILE A 328 8.58 -35.67 -17.46
C ILE A 328 8.75 -34.21 -17.06
N ASP A 329 9.59 -34.00 -16.05
CA ASP A 329 9.97 -32.67 -15.57
C ASP A 329 11.18 -32.19 -16.37
N ASP A 330 10.91 -31.28 -17.31
CA ASP A 330 11.85 -30.65 -18.24
C ASP A 330 12.54 -31.56 -19.28
N MET A 331 12.21 -31.35 -20.55
CA MET A 331 12.83 -31.98 -21.72
C MET A 331 13.80 -31.05 -22.46
N SER A 332 14.06 -29.85 -21.93
CA SER A 332 14.96 -28.86 -22.51
C SER A 332 16.39 -29.40 -22.52
N GLY A 333 16.79 -29.99 -23.65
CA GLY A 333 18.11 -30.64 -23.83
C GLY A 333 18.05 -32.06 -24.41
N LEU A 334 16.87 -32.67 -24.47
CA LEU A 334 16.69 -34.00 -25.08
C LEU A 334 16.50 -33.95 -26.60
N ASN A 335 16.49 -32.75 -27.20
CA ASN A 335 16.22 -32.47 -28.62
C ASN A 335 14.92 -33.09 -29.17
N ALA A 336 14.08 -33.66 -28.31
CA ALA A 336 12.85 -34.36 -28.68
C ALA A 336 11.71 -33.38 -29.01
N VAL A 337 11.72 -32.20 -28.40
CA VAL A 337 10.72 -31.15 -28.58
C VAL A 337 11.42 -29.81 -28.65
N TYR A 338 11.03 -28.99 -29.61
CA TYR A 338 11.49 -27.61 -29.78
C TYR A 338 10.32 -26.76 -30.28
N TYR A 339 10.32 -25.47 -29.99
CA TYR A 339 9.24 -24.58 -30.37
C TYR A 339 9.75 -23.22 -30.85
N ASP A 340 9.01 -22.61 -31.77
CA ASP A 340 9.16 -21.21 -32.18
C ASP A 340 7.95 -20.40 -31.69
N LYS A 341 7.81 -19.13 -32.08
CA LYS A 341 6.70 -18.27 -31.59
C LYS A 341 5.29 -18.77 -31.96
N GLU A 342 5.15 -19.65 -32.95
CA GLU A 342 3.86 -20.04 -33.52
C GLU A 342 3.64 -21.56 -33.52
N ASN A 343 4.70 -22.37 -33.45
CA ASN A 343 4.63 -23.81 -33.65
C ASN A 343 5.53 -24.59 -32.68
N LEU A 344 4.98 -25.70 -32.19
CA LEU A 344 5.67 -26.75 -31.48
C LEU A 344 6.07 -27.82 -32.49
N TYR A 345 7.31 -28.27 -32.42
CA TYR A 345 7.85 -29.34 -33.23
C TYR A 345 8.28 -30.49 -32.33
N ILE A 346 7.86 -31.70 -32.71
CA ILE A 346 8.14 -32.93 -31.97
C ILE A 346 8.90 -33.86 -32.90
N ASN A 347 10.12 -34.26 -32.51
CA ASN A 347 10.84 -35.34 -33.17
C ASN A 347 10.22 -36.66 -32.73
N ASN A 348 9.39 -37.26 -33.58
CA ASN A 348 8.54 -38.39 -33.23
C ASN A 348 9.34 -39.57 -32.65
N LYS A 349 10.50 -39.89 -33.24
CA LYS A 349 11.34 -41.01 -32.81
C LYS A 349 11.99 -40.73 -31.44
N GLN A 350 12.58 -39.55 -31.27
CA GLN A 350 13.24 -39.20 -30.01
C GLN A 350 12.22 -39.05 -28.88
N PHE A 351 11.07 -38.43 -29.16
CA PHE A 351 10.00 -38.25 -28.18
C PHE A 351 9.46 -39.60 -27.67
N LEU A 352 9.14 -40.53 -28.58
CA LEU A 352 8.69 -41.87 -28.21
C LEU A 352 9.76 -42.65 -27.42
N ASN A 353 11.04 -42.51 -27.78
CA ASN A 353 12.13 -43.12 -27.02
C ASN A 353 12.19 -42.61 -25.58
N VAL A 354 12.03 -41.30 -25.38
CA VAL A 354 12.01 -40.70 -24.03
C VAL A 354 10.80 -41.20 -23.24
N LEU A 355 9.61 -41.25 -23.84
CA LEU A 355 8.41 -41.77 -23.18
C LEU A 355 8.59 -43.25 -22.76
N ASN A 356 9.13 -44.08 -23.66
CA ASN A 356 9.39 -45.50 -23.37
C ASN A 356 10.44 -45.68 -22.27
N ALA A 357 11.52 -44.89 -22.29
CA ALA A 357 12.56 -44.93 -21.26
C ALA A 357 12.05 -44.50 -19.87
N ARG A 358 10.95 -43.75 -19.82
CA ARG A 358 10.26 -43.31 -18.60
C ARG A 358 9.02 -44.15 -18.26
N GLU A 359 8.83 -45.28 -18.95
CA GLU A 359 7.71 -46.20 -18.75
C GLU A 359 6.32 -45.54 -18.87
N VAL A 360 6.21 -44.49 -19.69
CA VAL A 360 4.93 -43.82 -19.95
C VAL A 360 4.14 -44.64 -20.97
N GLU A 361 3.12 -45.35 -20.50
CA GLU A 361 2.26 -46.20 -21.34
C GLU A 361 1.24 -45.39 -22.16
N ASN A 362 0.71 -44.30 -21.59
CA ASN A 362 -0.29 -43.47 -22.26
C ASN A 362 0.32 -42.71 -23.45
N ARG A 363 -0.42 -42.65 -24.55
CA ARG A 363 -0.04 -41.99 -25.81
C ARG A 363 -0.83 -40.71 -26.07
N GLU A 364 -1.80 -40.41 -25.23
CA GLU A 364 -2.50 -39.13 -25.17
C GLU A 364 -2.01 -38.34 -23.95
N LEU A 365 -1.42 -37.17 -24.19
CA LEU A 365 -0.66 -36.43 -23.18
C LEU A 365 -0.65 -34.93 -23.50
N TYR A 366 -0.35 -34.12 -22.50
CA TYR A 366 -0.18 -32.67 -22.66
C TYR A 366 1.29 -32.30 -22.61
N ILE A 367 1.73 -31.44 -23.53
CA ILE A 367 3.07 -30.83 -23.50
C ILE A 367 2.91 -29.38 -23.08
N GLY A 368 3.48 -29.03 -21.93
CA GLY A 368 3.60 -27.67 -21.43
C GLY A 368 4.87 -27.01 -21.94
N ILE A 369 4.75 -25.81 -22.49
CA ILE A 369 5.86 -24.98 -22.97
C ILE A 369 5.72 -23.54 -22.46
N ASN A 370 6.79 -22.75 -22.53
CA ASN A 370 6.79 -21.33 -22.13
C ASN A 370 6.21 -21.12 -20.72
N GLY A 371 6.82 -21.80 -19.74
CA GLY A 371 6.51 -21.58 -18.33
C GLY A 371 6.70 -20.12 -17.93
N TYR A 372 5.92 -19.68 -16.96
CA TYR A 372 6.14 -18.41 -16.26
C TYR A 372 5.90 -18.61 -14.78
N GLU A 373 6.56 -17.81 -13.95
CA GLU A 373 6.36 -17.73 -12.51
C GLU A 373 6.08 -16.29 -12.09
N LYS A 374 5.09 -16.09 -11.21
CA LYS A 374 4.77 -14.77 -10.65
C LYS A 374 5.69 -14.34 -9.53
N THR A 375 6.11 -15.32 -8.75
CA THR A 375 7.09 -15.19 -7.67
C THR A 375 7.86 -16.51 -7.65
N PRO A 376 9.14 -16.52 -7.22
CA PRO A 376 9.94 -17.74 -7.25
C PRO A 376 9.20 -18.90 -6.58
N HIS A 377 9.00 -20.00 -7.31
CA HIS A 377 8.30 -21.20 -6.85
C HIS A 377 6.83 -21.00 -6.46
N TRP A 378 6.16 -19.94 -6.96
CA TRP A 378 4.77 -19.69 -6.64
C TRP A 378 4.01 -18.90 -7.70
N GLY A 379 2.83 -19.41 -8.09
CA GLY A 379 2.02 -18.83 -9.16
C GLY A 379 2.64 -19.05 -10.53
N SER A 380 2.95 -20.30 -10.84
CA SER A 380 3.43 -20.70 -12.15
C SER A 380 2.29 -21.04 -13.09
N GLY A 381 2.53 -20.86 -14.38
CA GLY A 381 1.66 -21.34 -15.45
C GLY A 381 2.48 -21.64 -16.69
N MET A 382 1.90 -22.36 -17.63
CA MET A 382 2.54 -22.66 -18.91
C MET A 382 1.49 -22.86 -19.99
N ASP A 383 1.91 -22.84 -21.24
CA ASP A 383 1.06 -23.08 -22.38
C ASP A 383 1.01 -24.59 -22.64
N CYS A 384 -0.14 -25.23 -22.40
CA CYS A 384 -0.31 -26.67 -22.56
C CYS A 384 -0.93 -27.01 -23.92
N ILE A 385 -0.33 -27.98 -24.62
CA ILE A 385 -0.77 -28.46 -25.92
C ILE A 385 -1.11 -29.94 -25.80
N TYR A 386 -2.32 -30.33 -26.19
CA TYR A 386 -2.70 -31.74 -26.26
C TYR A 386 -2.02 -32.42 -27.44
N VAL A 387 -1.48 -33.60 -27.21
CA VAL A 387 -0.75 -34.39 -28.18
C VAL A 387 -1.22 -35.85 -28.11
N ASP A 388 -1.56 -36.39 -29.27
CA ASP A 388 -1.88 -37.79 -29.47
C ASP A 388 -0.79 -38.45 -30.32
N CYS A 389 0.07 -39.22 -29.67
CA CYS A 389 1.20 -39.87 -30.31
C CYS A 389 0.79 -40.92 -31.34
N SER A 390 -0.47 -41.41 -31.31
CA SER A 390 -0.96 -42.36 -32.33
C SER A 390 -1.11 -41.71 -33.71
N LYS A 391 -1.22 -40.37 -33.75
CA LYS A 391 -1.36 -39.58 -34.98
C LYS A 391 -0.05 -39.06 -35.53
N PHE A 392 1.09 -39.46 -34.96
CA PHE A 392 2.40 -39.03 -35.43
C PHE A 392 2.69 -39.62 -36.82
N VAL A 393 2.90 -38.75 -37.80
CA VAL A 393 3.26 -39.13 -39.18
C VAL A 393 4.61 -38.52 -39.54
N GLY A 394 5.51 -39.33 -40.11
CA GLY A 394 6.84 -38.87 -40.53
C GLY A 394 7.84 -38.71 -39.39
N SER A 395 8.95 -38.00 -39.65
CA SER A 395 10.03 -37.79 -38.69
C SER A 395 9.71 -36.73 -37.63
N THR A 396 8.96 -35.70 -38.01
CA THR A 396 8.67 -34.53 -37.18
C THR A 396 7.20 -34.18 -37.29
N THR A 397 6.53 -34.03 -36.15
CA THR A 397 5.16 -33.50 -36.07
C THR A 397 5.20 -32.02 -35.74
N GLN A 398 4.48 -31.20 -36.50
CA GLN A 398 4.31 -29.76 -36.24
C GLN A 398 2.91 -29.49 -35.72
N ILE A 399 2.81 -28.78 -34.60
CA ILE A 399 1.55 -28.41 -33.96
C ILE A 399 1.53 -26.89 -33.76
N PRO A 400 0.60 -26.15 -34.39
CA PRO A 400 0.47 -24.72 -34.15
C PRO A 400 -0.03 -24.44 -32.74
N TYR A 401 0.52 -23.43 -32.07
CA TYR A 401 0.12 -23.00 -30.73
C TYR A 401 0.08 -21.47 -30.60
N GLY A 402 -0.41 -20.95 -29.47
CA GLY A 402 -0.48 -19.51 -29.22
C GLY A 402 -1.67 -18.77 -29.86
N LYS A 403 -2.54 -19.49 -30.60
CA LYS A 403 -3.86 -18.98 -31.02
C LYS A 403 -4.91 -19.35 -29.98
N TYR A 404 -4.95 -18.55 -28.91
CA TYR A 404 -6.02 -18.63 -27.93
C TYR A 404 -7.31 -18.09 -28.53
N ASP A 405 -8.43 -18.68 -28.15
CA ASP A 405 -9.70 -17.97 -28.32
C ASP A 405 -9.70 -16.69 -27.46
N ALA A 406 -10.63 -15.78 -27.76
CA ALA A 406 -10.67 -14.47 -27.12
C ALA A 406 -10.76 -14.57 -25.59
N VAL A 407 -11.46 -15.58 -25.06
CA VAL A 407 -11.68 -15.74 -23.62
C VAL A 407 -10.43 -16.26 -22.92
N THR A 408 -9.79 -17.29 -23.45
CA THR A 408 -8.54 -17.85 -22.91
C THR A 408 -7.41 -16.83 -23.01
N GLY A 409 -7.37 -16.06 -24.09
CA GLY A 409 -6.45 -14.93 -24.25
C GLY A 409 -6.66 -13.87 -23.16
N ILE A 410 -7.90 -13.52 -22.83
CA ILE A 410 -8.21 -12.58 -21.75
C ILE A 410 -7.81 -13.15 -20.39
N VAL A 411 -8.09 -14.41 -20.08
CA VAL A 411 -7.70 -15.02 -18.79
C VAL A 411 -6.18 -15.09 -18.64
N GLN A 412 -5.47 -15.55 -19.67
CA GLN A 412 -4.01 -15.53 -19.66
C GLN A 412 -3.47 -14.11 -19.52
N TRP A 413 -4.09 -13.12 -20.17
CA TRP A 413 -3.72 -11.72 -20.02
C TRP A 413 -3.99 -11.21 -18.60
N ILE A 414 -5.12 -11.52 -17.98
CA ILE A 414 -5.41 -11.15 -16.59
C ILE A 414 -4.36 -11.77 -15.66
N ILE A 415 -4.06 -13.06 -15.85
CA ILE A 415 -3.05 -13.73 -15.03
C ILE A 415 -1.68 -13.12 -15.27
N LYS A 416 -1.27 -12.84 -16.51
CA LYS A 416 0.08 -12.32 -16.83
C LYS A 416 0.26 -10.83 -16.52
N GLU A 417 -0.76 -10.00 -16.73
CA GLU A 417 -0.66 -8.54 -16.68
C GLU A 417 -1.38 -7.86 -15.50
N VAL A 418 -2.42 -8.47 -14.93
CA VAL A 418 -3.25 -7.84 -13.88
C VAL A 418 -2.92 -8.40 -12.49
N LEU A 419 -2.90 -9.73 -12.37
CA LEU A 419 -2.32 -10.42 -11.22
C LEU A 419 -0.80 -10.31 -11.34
#